data_AF-A0A537UG46-F1
#
_entry.id   AF-A0A537UG46-F1
#
_cell.length_a   1.000
_cell.length_b   1.000
_cell.length_c   1.000
_cell.angle_alpha   90.00
_cell.angle_beta   90.00
_cell.angle_gamma   90.00
#
_symmetry.space_group_name_H-M   'P 1'
#
loop_
_entity.id
_entity.type
_entity.pdbx_description
1 polymer ?
#
loop_
_entity_poly.entity_id
_entity_poly.type
_entity_poly.pdbx_seq_one_letter_code
_entity_poly.pdbx_strand_id
1 'polypeptide(L)'
;MKRLPTIITCLCLIASTAVRAEPTTTKGSTAMPMTEDLRAVAPALEKYGQTVVIGDLWKRPGLPPRDRSIVTVAALIARNQTVELPYYLGLALDSGVKPSEISEIITHLAFYSGWAN
;
A
#
# COMPACT_ATOMS: atom_id res chain seq x y z
N MET A 1 17.45 -69.32 14.90
CA MET A 1 18.49 -68.35 14.54
C MET A 1 18.09 -67.56 13.29
N LYS A 2 17.39 -66.42 13.44
CA LYS A 2 17.30 -65.33 12.45
C LYS A 2 17.04 -64.03 13.23
N ARG A 3 17.92 -63.04 13.09
CA ARG A 3 17.86 -61.70 13.70
C ARG A 3 17.24 -60.72 12.69
N LEU A 4 16.43 -59.74 13.12
CA LEU A 4 16.10 -58.49 12.41
C LEU A 4 15.55 -57.45 13.44
N PRO A 5 15.57 -56.12 13.18
CA PRO A 5 16.19 -55.16 14.09
C PRO A 5 15.21 -54.12 14.64
N THR A 6 15.67 -53.45 15.69
CA THR A 6 15.08 -52.31 16.39
C THR A 6 14.69 -51.16 15.46
N ILE A 7 13.43 -50.71 15.53
CA ILE A 7 12.97 -49.45 14.93
C ILE A 7 12.90 -48.41 16.06
N ILE A 8 13.78 -47.40 15.97
CA ILE A 8 13.82 -46.24 16.86
C ILE A 8 12.86 -45.19 16.27
N THR A 9 11.71 -45.01 16.91
CA THR A 9 10.77 -43.95 16.55
C THR A 9 11.19 -42.66 17.26
N CYS A 10 11.75 -41.72 16.50
CA CYS A 10 12.07 -40.37 16.95
C CYS A 10 10.86 -39.46 16.66
N LEU A 11 10.15 -39.02 17.71
CA LEU A 11 9.02 -38.09 17.61
C LEU A 11 9.43 -36.76 18.26
N CYS A 12 9.85 -35.80 17.44
CA CYS A 12 10.26 -34.46 17.88
C CYS A 12 9.04 -33.63 18.32
N LEU A 13 9.09 -33.07 19.53
CA LEU A 13 8.21 -32.01 20.02
C LEU A 13 8.52 -30.69 19.31
N ILE A 14 7.51 -30.01 18.77
CA ILE A 14 7.58 -28.58 18.42
C ILE A 14 6.27 -27.93 18.90
N ALA A 15 6.35 -27.03 19.88
CA ALA A 15 5.22 -26.19 20.28
C ALA A 15 5.66 -24.73 20.42
N SER A 16 5.34 -23.97 19.37
CA SER A 16 5.09 -22.53 19.22
C SER A 16 5.66 -21.54 20.26
N THR A 17 6.58 -20.70 19.80
CA THR A 17 6.69 -19.32 20.31
C THR A 17 5.58 -18.48 19.67
N ALA A 18 4.64 -18.00 20.48
CA ALA A 18 3.65 -17.03 20.04
C ALA A 18 4.34 -15.69 19.73
N VAL A 19 4.43 -15.34 18.45
CA VAL A 19 4.83 -14.00 18.01
C VAL A 19 3.72 -13.03 18.42
N ARG A 20 4.02 -12.13 19.35
CA ARG A 20 3.15 -11.02 19.73
C ARG A 20 3.18 -10.00 18.61
N ALA A 21 2.07 -9.88 17.87
CA ALA A 21 1.89 -8.80 16.91
C ALA A 21 1.74 -7.48 17.70
N GLU A 22 2.64 -6.53 17.45
CA GLU A 22 2.49 -5.17 17.96
C GLU A 22 1.44 -4.41 17.13
N PRO A 23 0.59 -3.58 17.76
CA PRO A 23 -0.39 -2.80 17.03
C PRO A 23 0.32 -1.67 16.29
N THR A 24 0.51 -1.83 14.98
CA THR A 24 0.99 -0.76 14.11
C THR A 24 -0.07 0.33 14.05
N THR A 25 0.08 1.34 14.90
CA THR A 25 -0.73 2.55 14.86
C THR A 25 -0.33 3.31 13.60
N THR A 26 -0.95 2.98 12.48
CA THR A 26 -0.77 3.73 11.23
C THR A 26 -1.54 5.03 11.38
N LYS A 27 -0.87 6.03 11.97
CA LYS A 27 -1.33 7.41 11.99
C LYS A 27 -1.46 7.82 10.52
N GLY A 28 -2.69 7.96 10.03
CA GLY A 28 -2.97 8.35 8.65
C GLY A 28 -2.14 9.58 8.30
N SER A 29 -1.12 9.39 7.47
CA SER A 29 -0.24 10.47 7.03
C SER A 29 -1.10 11.45 6.24
N THR A 30 -1.22 12.68 6.71
CA THR A 30 -2.08 13.72 6.12
C THR A 30 -1.48 14.40 4.87
N ALA A 31 -0.39 13.88 4.32
CA ALA A 31 0.20 14.36 3.07
C ALA A 31 0.97 13.24 2.38
N MET A 32 1.23 13.39 1.06
CA MET A 32 2.35 12.71 0.41
C MET A 32 3.57 12.82 1.34
N PRO A 33 4.41 11.79 1.49
CA PRO A 33 5.55 11.83 2.40
C PRO A 33 6.60 12.84 1.87
N MET A 34 6.31 14.12 2.05
CA MET A 34 7.19 15.26 1.84
C MET A 34 7.98 15.39 3.14
N THR A 35 8.91 14.46 3.33
CA THR A 35 9.73 14.37 4.52
C THR A 35 10.75 15.51 4.56
N GLU A 36 11.23 15.84 5.75
CA GLU A 36 12.36 16.74 5.97
C GLU A 36 13.57 16.32 5.10
N ASP A 37 13.74 15.01 4.90
CA ASP A 37 14.75 14.42 4.02
C ASP A 37 14.64 14.91 2.57
N LEU A 38 13.41 15.00 2.03
CA LEU A 38 13.21 15.45 0.65
C LEU A 38 13.59 16.92 0.50
N ARG A 39 13.28 17.76 1.49
CA ARG A 39 13.70 19.17 1.48
C ARG A 39 15.22 19.28 1.56
N ALA A 40 15.86 18.44 2.37
CA ALA A 40 17.31 18.44 2.54
C ALA A 40 18.05 18.02 1.25
N VAL A 41 17.51 17.06 0.48
CA VAL A 41 18.15 16.52 -0.72
C VAL A 41 17.71 17.22 -2.01
N ALA A 42 16.42 17.57 -2.14
CA ALA A 42 15.82 18.08 -3.36
C ALA A 42 14.76 19.18 -3.06
N PRO A 43 15.17 20.37 -2.57
CA PRO A 43 14.24 21.43 -2.13
C PRO A 43 13.33 21.96 -3.25
N ALA A 44 13.78 21.94 -4.50
CA ALA A 44 12.92 22.30 -5.63
C ALA A 44 11.77 21.31 -5.83
N LEU A 45 12.02 20.01 -5.62
CA LEU A 45 11.00 18.97 -5.76
C LEU A 45 9.96 19.05 -4.63
N GLU A 46 10.40 19.32 -3.40
CA GLU A 46 9.48 19.60 -2.28
C GLU A 46 8.58 20.79 -2.60
N LYS A 47 9.15 21.88 -3.12
CA LYS A 47 8.38 23.05 -3.55
C LYS A 47 7.35 22.71 -4.62
N TYR A 48 7.71 21.89 -5.62
CA TYR A 48 6.74 21.45 -6.63
C TYR A 48 5.63 20.55 -6.06
N GLY A 49 5.97 19.66 -5.13
CA GLY A 49 4.98 18.86 -4.41
C GLY A 49 3.96 19.76 -3.69
N GLN A 50 4.43 20.77 -2.96
CA GLN A 50 3.55 21.67 -2.22
C GLN A 50 2.75 22.62 -3.13
N THR A 51 3.41 23.28 -4.07
CA THR A 51 2.78 24.37 -4.84
C THR A 51 2.03 23.88 -6.07
N VAL A 52 2.58 22.92 -6.81
CA VAL A 52 2.01 22.45 -8.08
C VAL A 52 1.08 21.27 -7.85
N VAL A 53 1.48 20.28 -7.05
CA VAL A 53 0.67 19.07 -6.85
C VAL A 53 -0.46 19.35 -5.86
N ILE A 54 -0.12 19.64 -4.60
CA ILE A 54 -1.11 19.85 -3.52
C ILE A 54 -1.81 21.21 -3.68
N GLY A 55 -1.04 22.25 -4.02
CA GLY A 55 -1.51 23.63 -4.09
C GLY A 55 -2.44 23.94 -5.26
N ASP A 56 -2.30 23.22 -6.37
CA ASP A 56 -3.01 23.48 -7.63
C ASP A 56 -3.66 22.22 -8.22
N LEU A 57 -2.87 21.24 -8.68
CA LEU A 57 -3.36 20.08 -9.45
C LEU A 57 -4.54 19.36 -8.77
N TRP A 58 -4.43 19.09 -7.46
CA TRP A 58 -5.47 18.41 -6.69
C TRP A 58 -6.73 19.26 -6.43
N LYS A 59 -6.63 20.58 -6.60
CA LYS A 59 -7.73 21.54 -6.39
C LYS A 59 -8.43 21.95 -7.68
N ARG A 60 -7.96 21.49 -8.84
CA ARG A 60 -8.57 21.83 -10.14
C ARG A 60 -10.04 21.36 -10.20
N PRO A 61 -11.00 22.22 -10.59
CA PRO A 61 -12.43 21.95 -10.46
C PRO A 61 -12.99 20.94 -11.46
N GLY A 62 -12.25 20.63 -12.54
CA GLY A 62 -12.73 19.76 -13.62
C GLY A 62 -12.79 18.27 -13.26
N LEU A 63 -12.23 17.85 -12.13
CA LEU A 63 -12.33 16.47 -11.64
C LEU A 63 -12.40 16.50 -10.11
N PRO A 64 -13.46 15.97 -9.48
CA PRO A 64 -13.61 16.02 -8.04
C PRO A 64 -12.54 15.17 -7.33
N PRO A 65 -12.24 15.46 -6.05
CA PRO A 65 -11.22 14.71 -5.30
C PRO A 65 -11.43 13.20 -5.32
N ARG A 66 -12.69 12.75 -5.22
CA ARG A 66 -13.07 11.33 -5.31
C ARG A 66 -12.51 10.65 -6.56
N ASP A 67 -12.84 11.21 -7.72
CA ASP A 67 -12.49 10.60 -9.00
C ASP A 67 -10.99 10.77 -9.30
N ARG A 68 -10.38 11.85 -8.81
CA ARG A 68 -8.93 12.04 -8.87
C ARG A 68 -8.19 10.96 -8.09
N SER A 69 -8.66 10.63 -6.88
CA SER A 69 -8.10 9.56 -6.06
C SER A 69 -8.22 8.19 -6.74
N ILE A 70 -9.34 7.90 -7.42
CA ILE A 70 -9.50 6.67 -8.20
C ILE A 70 -8.44 6.58 -9.30
N VAL A 71 -8.25 7.65 -10.08
CA VAL A 71 -7.25 7.67 -11.16
C VAL A 71 -5.83 7.52 -10.61
N THR A 72 -5.50 8.17 -9.50
CA THR A 72 -4.18 8.04 -8.87
C THR A 72 -3.93 6.63 -8.35
N VAL A 73 -4.89 6.02 -7.64
CA VAL A 73 -4.77 4.62 -7.17
C VAL A 73 -4.58 3.67 -8.34
N ALA A 74 -5.36 3.82 -9.40
CA ALA A 74 -5.24 2.99 -10.59
C ALA A 74 -3.86 3.12 -11.25
N ALA A 75 -3.33 4.35 -11.35
CA ALA A 75 -2.00 4.59 -11.90
C ALA A 75 -0.88 3.99 -11.04
N LEU A 76 -1.01 4.04 -9.70
CA LEU A 76 -0.03 3.45 -8.78
C LEU A 76 0.00 1.92 -8.90
N ILE A 77 -1.16 1.27 -8.93
CA ILE A 77 -1.26 -0.19 -9.14
C ILE A 77 -0.67 -0.55 -10.49
N ALA A 78 -1.08 0.12 -11.57
CA ALA A 78 -0.60 -0.21 -12.91
C ALA A 78 0.92 -0.02 -13.10
N ARG A 79 1.56 0.77 -12.23
CA ARG A 79 3.01 1.01 -12.22
C ARG A 79 3.75 0.21 -11.14
N ASN A 80 3.07 -0.67 -10.41
CA ASN A 80 3.60 -1.40 -9.26
C ASN A 80 4.28 -0.47 -8.22
N GLN A 81 3.68 0.70 -7.97
CA GLN A 81 4.20 1.72 -7.06
C GLN A 81 3.59 1.57 -5.66
N THR A 82 4.01 0.51 -4.96
CA THR A 82 3.41 0.08 -3.69
C THR A 82 3.74 0.98 -2.50
N VAL A 83 4.84 1.74 -2.55
CA VAL A 83 5.29 2.61 -1.44
C VAL A 83 4.28 3.72 -1.13
N GLU A 84 3.71 4.35 -2.15
CA GLU A 84 2.74 5.45 -1.98
C GLU A 84 1.29 4.95 -1.90
N LEU A 85 1.03 3.71 -2.30
CA LEU A 85 -0.31 3.16 -2.44
C LEU A 85 -1.15 3.22 -1.14
N PRO A 86 -0.63 2.90 0.06
CA PRO A 86 -1.41 3.00 1.29
C PRO A 86 -1.93 4.42 1.58
N TYR A 87 -1.12 5.44 1.30
CA TYR A 87 -1.52 6.84 1.48
C TYR A 87 -2.67 7.20 0.55
N TYR A 88 -2.56 6.88 -0.74
CA TYR A 88 -3.59 7.22 -1.72
C TYR A 88 -4.86 6.36 -1.60
N LEU A 89 -4.77 5.14 -1.07
CA LEU A 89 -5.95 4.37 -0.68
C LEU A 89 -6.69 5.04 0.47
N GLY A 90 -5.98 5.55 1.49
CA GLY A 90 -6.58 6.36 2.55
C GLY A 90 -7.25 7.63 2.00
N LEU A 91 -6.54 8.36 1.15
CA LEU A 91 -7.08 9.57 0.52
C LEU A 91 -8.32 9.29 -0.35
N ALA A 92 -8.38 8.15 -1.02
CA ALA A 92 -9.55 7.72 -1.79
C ALA A 92 -10.76 7.50 -0.88
N LEU A 93 -10.58 6.80 0.24
CA LEU A 93 -11.63 6.57 1.23
C LEU A 93 -12.13 7.89 1.83
N ASP A 94 -11.20 8.77 2.24
CA ASP A 94 -11.53 10.09 2.80
C ASP A 94 -12.26 10.98 1.77
N SER A 95 -11.99 10.78 0.48
CA SER A 95 -12.66 11.48 -0.63
C SER A 95 -14.01 10.85 -1.02
N GLY A 96 -14.46 9.80 -0.34
CA GLY A 96 -15.76 9.17 -0.55
C GLY A 96 -15.80 8.01 -1.55
N VAL A 97 -14.64 7.43 -1.90
CA VAL A 97 -14.60 6.14 -2.61
C VAL A 97 -14.94 5.03 -1.60
N LYS A 98 -15.85 4.13 -1.96
CA LYS A 98 -16.26 3.04 -1.06
C LYS A 98 -15.21 1.92 -1.07
N PRO A 99 -15.03 1.19 0.04
CA PRO A 99 -14.18 -0.01 0.06
C PRO A 99 -14.53 -1.04 -1.02
N SER A 100 -15.83 -1.21 -1.31
CA SER A 100 -16.30 -2.09 -2.39
C SER A 100 -15.85 -1.62 -3.78
N GLU A 101 -15.79 -0.31 -4.01
CA GLU A 101 -15.34 0.26 -5.28
C GLU A 101 -13.82 0.08 -5.44
N ILE A 102 -13.05 0.22 -4.36
CA ILE A 102 -11.61 -0.08 -4.35
C ILE A 102 -11.37 -1.56 -4.68
N SER A 103 -12.14 -2.47 -4.08
CA SER A 103 -12.08 -3.91 -4.39
C SER A 103 -12.30 -4.19 -5.87
N GLU A 104 -13.31 -3.54 -6.48
CA GLU A 104 -13.59 -3.68 -7.92
C GLU A 104 -12.49 -3.06 -8.78
N ILE A 105 -11.90 -1.92 -8.39
CA ILE A 105 -10.77 -1.30 -9.11
C ILE A 105 -9.58 -2.26 -9.15
N ILE A 106 -9.18 -2.84 -8.00
CA ILE A 106 -8.07 -3.79 -7.94
C ILE A 106 -8.36 -5.02 -8.80
N THR A 107 -9.56 -5.58 -8.68
CA THR A 107 -10.00 -6.74 -9.48
C THR A 107 -9.95 -6.45 -10.97
N HIS A 108 -10.43 -5.27 -11.39
CA HIS A 108 -10.40 -4.85 -12.79
C HIS A 108 -8.96 -4.70 -13.29
N LEU A 109 -8.07 -4.10 -12.49
CA LEU A 109 -6.68 -3.87 -12.86
C LEU A 109 -5.85 -5.15 -12.91
N ALA A 110 -6.25 -6.23 -12.25
CA ALA A 110 -5.61 -7.54 -12.41
C ALA A 110 -5.64 -8.02 -13.88
N PHE A 111 -6.68 -7.66 -14.64
CA PHE A 111 -6.80 -8.00 -16.07
C PHE A 111 -6.12 -6.99 -16.99
N TYR A 112 -6.11 -5.71 -16.63
CA TYR A 112 -5.61 -4.64 -17.51
C TYR A 112 -4.17 -4.22 -17.25
N SER A 113 -3.66 -4.46 -16.05
CA SER A 113 -2.30 -4.09 -15.66
C SER A 113 -1.44 -5.30 -15.33
N GLY A 114 -2.05 -6.44 -15.00
CA GLY A 114 -1.39 -7.70 -14.69
C GLY A 114 -1.80 -8.23 -13.32
N TRP A 115 -1.93 -9.56 -13.22
CA TRP A 115 -2.43 -10.22 -12.01
C TRP A 115 -1.54 -10.03 -10.77
N ALA A 116 -0.25 -9.77 -10.98
CA ALA A 116 0.77 -9.70 -9.92
C ALA A 116 1.17 -8.25 -9.54
N ASN A 117 0.53 -7.24 -10.13
CA ASN A 117 0.78 -5.83 -9.80
C ASN A 117 0.27 -5.44 -8.42
#